data_AF-A0A1J3IS30-F1
#
_entry.id   AF-A0A1J3IS30-F1
#
_cell.length_a   1.000
_cell.length_b   1.000
_cell.length_c   1.000
_cell.angle_alpha   90.00
_cell.angle_beta   90.00
_cell.angle_gamma   90.00
#
_symmetry.space_group_name_H-M   'P 1'
#
loop_
_entity.id
_entity.type
_entity.pdbx_description
1 polymer ?
#
loop_
_entity_poly.entity_id
_entity_poly.type
_entity_poly.pdbx_seq_one_letter_code
_entity_poly.pdbx_strand_id
1 'polypeptide(L)'
;PVQARTIPLLCSYKDVAVNAATGSGKTLAFVVPLIEILRRSTSYPPKPHQVMGVIISPTRELSTQIYKVAQPFVSTLPNVNSVLLVG
;
A
#
# COMPACT_ATOMS: atom_id res chain seq x y z
N PRO A 1 -5.36 -12.42 -11.83
CA PRO A 1 -4.35 -13.48 -11.57
C PRO A 1 -3.41 -13.19 -10.38
N VAL A 2 -2.66 -12.07 -10.38
CA VAL A 2 -1.74 -11.75 -9.27
C VAL A 2 -2.47 -11.21 -8.03
N GLN A 3 -3.36 -10.23 -8.20
CA GLN A 3 -4.11 -9.61 -7.10
C GLN A 3 -4.94 -10.64 -6.32
N ALA A 4 -5.71 -11.47 -7.02
CA ALA A 4 -6.53 -12.51 -6.41
C ALA A 4 -5.73 -13.51 -5.55
N ARG A 5 -4.45 -13.74 -5.87
CA ARG A 5 -3.57 -14.63 -5.10
C ARG A 5 -2.86 -13.89 -3.96
N THR A 6 -2.48 -12.64 -4.17
CA THR A 6 -1.67 -11.85 -3.22
C THR A 6 -2.51 -11.17 -2.14
N ILE A 7 -3.64 -10.57 -2.50
CA ILE A 7 -4.45 -9.74 -1.59
C ILE A 7 -4.92 -10.53 -0.35
N PRO A 8 -5.49 -11.74 -0.47
CA PRO A 8 -5.94 -12.49 0.71
C PRO A 8 -4.80 -12.85 1.66
N LEU A 9 -3.62 -13.15 1.11
CA LEU A 9 -2.44 -13.50 1.90
C LEU A 9 -1.93 -12.29 2.70
N LEU A 10 -1.80 -11.13 2.04
CA LEU A 10 -1.37 -9.89 2.70
C LEU A 10 -2.40 -9.43 3.75
N CYS A 11 -3.71 -9.48 3.46
CA CYS A 11 -4.75 -9.17 4.44
C CYS A 11 -4.78 -10.12 5.64
N SER A 12 -4.12 -11.29 5.54
CA SER A 12 -3.92 -12.24 6.63
C SER A 12 -2.57 -12.06 7.34
N TYR A 13 -1.89 -10.93 7.12
CA TYR A 13 -0.59 -10.60 7.72
C TYR A 13 0.52 -11.59 7.39
N LYS A 14 0.46 -12.24 6.22
CA LYS A 14 1.54 -13.11 5.74
C LYS A 14 2.56 -12.32 4.93
N ASP A 15 3.82 -12.73 5.02
CA ASP A 15 4.86 -12.28 4.11
C ASP A 15 4.68 -12.93 2.74
N VAL A 16 4.71 -12.12 1.68
CA VAL A 16 4.43 -12.58 0.32
C VAL A 16 5.50 -12.10 -0.65
N ALA A 17 6.18 -13.05 -1.29
CA ALA A 17 6.99 -12.80 -2.47
C ALA A 17 6.13 -12.98 -3.73
N VAL A 18 6.13 -11.99 -4.62
CA VAL A 18 5.35 -12.01 -5.87
C VAL A 18 6.28 -11.87 -7.06
N ASN A 19 6.20 -12.81 -7.99
CA ASN A 19 6.77 -12.68 -9.32
C ASN A 19 5.63 -12.59 -10.36
N ALA A 20 5.58 -11.49 -11.11
CA ALA A 20 4.61 -11.29 -12.17
C ALA A 20 5.13 -10.28 -13.20
N ALA A 21 4.65 -10.39 -14.44
CA ALA A 21 5.04 -9.49 -15.53
C ALA A 21 4.66 -8.02 -15.29
N THR A 22 5.32 -7.09 -15.98
CA THR A 22 4.92 -5.67 -16.00
C THR A 22 3.50 -5.53 -16.54
N GLY A 23 2.74 -4.56 -16.03
CA GLY A 23 1.33 -4.37 -16.39
C GLY A 23 0.35 -5.37 -15.76
N SER A 24 0.81 -6.35 -14.97
CA SER A 24 -0.06 -7.37 -14.36
C SER A 24 -0.91 -6.88 -13.17
N GLY A 25 -0.88 -5.59 -12.85
CA GLY A 25 -1.60 -5.02 -11.71
C GLY A 25 -0.93 -5.21 -10.34
N LYS A 26 0.40 -5.36 -10.28
CA LYS A 26 1.17 -5.54 -9.02
C LYS A 26 0.98 -4.39 -8.02
N THR A 27 0.89 -3.15 -8.50
CA THR A 27 0.73 -1.97 -7.61
C THR A 27 -0.49 -2.11 -6.71
N LEU A 28 -1.65 -2.40 -7.30
CA LEU A 28 -2.87 -2.63 -6.51
C LEU A 28 -2.82 -3.91 -5.68
N ALA A 29 -1.98 -4.89 -6.06
CA ALA A 29 -1.82 -6.12 -5.30
C ALA A 29 -1.19 -5.90 -3.91
N PHE A 30 -0.45 -4.81 -3.69
CA PHE A 30 0.05 -4.40 -2.37
C PHE A 30 -0.64 -3.15 -1.79
N VAL A 31 -1.14 -2.22 -2.64
CA VAL A 31 -1.85 -1.01 -2.16
C VAL A 31 -3.19 -1.38 -1.51
N VAL A 32 -4.03 -2.20 -2.17
CA VAL A 32 -5.35 -2.56 -1.64
C VAL A 32 -5.27 -3.22 -0.25
N PRO A 33 -4.43 -4.25 -0.03
CA PRO A 33 -4.34 -4.89 1.28
C PRO A 33 -3.74 -3.97 2.34
N LEU A 34 -2.81 -3.07 2.00
CA LEU A 34 -2.32 -2.06 2.94
C LEU A 34 -3.47 -1.19 3.47
N ILE A 35 -4.33 -0.70 2.58
CA ILE A 35 -5.47 0.14 2.95
C ILE A 35 -6.48 -0.64 3.80
N GLU A 36 -6.75 -1.90 3.47
CA GLU A 36 -7.64 -2.77 4.26
C GLU A 36 -7.10 -3.04 5.67
N ILE A 37 -5.79 -3.30 5.79
CA ILE A 37 -5.13 -3.49 7.08
C ILE A 37 -5.24 -2.22 7.94
N LEU A 38 -4.97 -1.05 7.35
CA LEU A 38 -5.10 0.23 8.05
C LEU A 38 -6.54 0.52 8.47
N ARG A 39 -7.51 0.17 7.63
CA ARG A 39 -8.94 0.30 7.92
C ARG A 39 -9.38 -0.57 9.09
N ARG A 40 -8.83 -1.77 9.24
CA ARG A 40 -9.11 -2.65 10.41
C ARG A 40 -8.44 -2.15 11.69
N SER A 41 -7.35 -1.40 11.56
CA SER A 41 -6.59 -0.85 12.69
C SER A 41 -7.26 0.37 13.36
N THR A 42 -8.48 0.75 12.98
CA THR A 42 -9.18 1.95 13.48
C THR A 42 -9.57 1.90 14.96
N SER A 43 -9.39 0.77 15.64
CA SER A 43 -9.66 0.64 17.08
C SER A 43 -8.80 1.60 17.92
N TYR A 44 -7.65 2.04 17.39
CA TYR A 44 -6.83 3.09 17.98
C TYR A 44 -6.41 4.08 16.89
N PRO A 45 -6.72 5.38 17.02
CA PRO A 45 -6.25 6.37 16.06
C PRO A 45 -4.70 6.38 16.03
N PRO A 46 -4.07 6.57 14.86
CA PRO A 46 -2.63 6.70 14.77
C PRO A 46 -2.11 7.81 15.69
N LYS A 47 -1.01 7.55 16.40
CA LYS A 47 -0.34 8.59 17.19
C LYS A 47 0.26 9.66 16.25
N PRO A 48 0.47 10.90 16.73
CA PRO A 48 1.21 11.90 15.98
C PRO A 48 2.54 11.34 15.46
N HIS A 49 2.82 11.54 14.18
CA HIS A 49 4.03 11.08 13.49
C HIS A 49 4.25 9.55 13.42
N GLN A 50 3.23 8.74 13.74
CA GLN A 50 3.32 7.30 13.61
C GLN A 50 3.31 6.86 12.13
N VAL A 51 4.33 6.13 11.70
CA VAL A 51 4.38 5.51 10.37
C VAL A 51 3.65 4.17 10.42
N MET A 52 2.59 4.05 9.63
CA MET A 52 1.74 2.84 9.61
C MET A 52 2.06 1.88 8.46
N GLY A 53 2.83 2.33 7.46
CA GLY A 53 3.24 1.52 6.31
C GLY A 53 4.23 2.26 5.44
N VAL A 54 5.08 1.50 4.74
CA VAL A 54 6.12 2.02 3.84
C VAL A 54 6.09 1.22 2.54
N ILE A 55 6.13 1.92 1.41
CA ILE A 55 6.32 1.33 0.09
C ILE A 55 7.65 1.86 -0.45
N ILE A 56 8.55 0.96 -0.85
CA ILE A 56 9.88 1.29 -1.34
C ILE A 56 9.95 0.95 -2.82
N SER A 57 10.52 1.85 -3.62
CA SER A 57 10.79 1.64 -5.04
C SER A 57 12.14 2.21 -5.45
N PRO A 58 12.79 1.63 -6.49
CA PRO A 58 14.17 1.94 -6.85
C PRO A 58 14.39 3.32 -7.51
N THR A 59 13.36 3.94 -8.09
CA THR A 59 13.51 5.21 -8.81
C THR A 59 12.45 6.23 -8.42
N ARG A 60 12.79 7.51 -8.57
CA ARG A 60 11.89 8.63 -8.25
C ARG A 60 10.62 8.59 -9.09
N GLU A 61 10.74 8.23 -10.36
CA GLU A 61 9.64 8.13 -11.32
C GLU A 61 8.68 7.03 -10.89
N LEU A 62 9.20 5.87 -10.50
CA LEU A 62 8.38 4.75 -10.05
C LEU A 62 7.72 5.06 -8.71
N SER A 63 8.43 5.67 -7.76
CA SER A 63 7.85 6.14 -6.49
C SER A 63 6.69 7.11 -6.72
N THR A 64 6.87 8.05 -7.66
CA THR A 64 5.84 9.03 -8.03
C THR A 64 4.61 8.35 -8.66
N GLN A 65 4.82 7.38 -9.54
CA GLN A 65 3.74 6.61 -10.16
C GLN A 65 2.94 5.81 -9.13
N ILE A 66 3.62 5.09 -8.24
CA ILE A 66 2.99 4.32 -7.16
C ILE A 66 2.19 5.25 -6.25
N TYR A 67 2.78 6.38 -5.86
CA TYR A 67 2.13 7.37 -4.99
C TYR A 67 0.82 7.90 -5.59
N LYS A 68 0.82 8.28 -6.89
CA LYS A 68 -0.39 8.71 -7.61
C LYS A 68 -1.46 7.62 -7.63
N VAL A 69 -1.09 6.36 -7.80
CA VAL A 69 -2.03 5.23 -7.76
C VAL A 69 -2.59 5.03 -6.35
N ALA A 70 -1.79 5.23 -5.30
CA ALA A 70 -2.20 5.01 -3.92
C ALA A 70 -3.11 6.14 -3.36
N GLN A 71 -2.92 7.38 -3.80
CA GLN A 71 -3.62 8.56 -3.27
C GLN A 71 -5.15 8.41 -3.18
N PRO A 72 -5.88 7.97 -4.23
CA PRO A 72 -7.33 7.80 -4.17
C PRO A 72 -7.80 6.76 -3.16
N PHE A 73 -6.95 5.82 -2.78
CA PHE A 73 -7.28 4.80 -1.79
C PHE A 73 -6.97 5.30 -0.37
N VAL A 74 -5.85 6.00 -0.18
CA VAL A 74 -5.48 6.59 1.11
C VAL A 74 -6.51 7.63 1.54
N SER A 75 -7.06 8.42 0.61
CA SER A 75 -8.12 9.40 0.93
C SER A 75 -9.40 8.79 1.49
N THR A 76 -9.58 7.46 1.40
CA THR A 76 -10.71 6.76 2.01
C THR A 76 -10.52 6.45 3.49
N LEU A 77 -9.31 6.67 4.04
CA LEU A 77 -8.98 6.41 5.44
C LEU A 77 -9.04 7.69 6.26
N PRO A 78 -9.80 7.73 7.37
CA PRO A 78 -9.77 8.86 8.28
C PRO A 78 -8.44 8.90 9.05
N ASN A 79 -7.91 10.10 9.30
CA ASN A 79 -6.72 10.32 10.14
C ASN A 79 -5.42 9.66 9.65
N VAL A 80 -5.34 9.30 8.37
CA VAL A 80 -4.13 8.75 7.74
C VAL A 80 -3.75 9.65 6.57
N ASN A 81 -2.49 10.07 6.53
CA ASN A 81 -1.92 10.82 5.40
C ASN A 81 -0.81 10.00 4.74
N SER A 82 -0.71 10.09 3.42
CA SER A 82 0.43 9.55 2.67
C SER A 82 1.42 10.66 2.34
N VAL A 83 2.72 10.36 2.40
CA VAL A 83 3.80 11.28 2.00
C VAL A 83 4.69 10.57 0.98
N LEU A 84 5.12 11.32 -0.05
CA LEU A 84 6.12 10.87 -1.02
C LEU A 84 7.49 11.45 -0.65
N LEU A 85 8.46 10.57 -0.40
CA LEU A 85 9.84 10.95 -0.16
C LEU A 85 10.68 10.54 -1.37
N VAL A 86 11.30 11.53 -2.03
CA VAL A 86 12.19 11.35 -3.18
C VAL A 86 13.39 12.27 -3.02
N GLY A 87 14.59 11.78 -3.37
CA GLY A 87 15.87 12.50 -3.38
C GLY A 87 16.63 12.12 -4.64
#